data_AF-A0A847B0N5-F1
#
_entry.id   AF-A0A847B0N5-F1
#
_cell.length_a   1.000
_cell.length_b   1.000
_cell.length_c   1.000
_cell.angle_alpha   90.00
_cell.angle_beta   90.00
_cell.angle_gamma   90.00
#
_symmetry.space_group_name_H-M   'P 1'
#
loop_
_entity.id
_entity.type
_entity.pdbx_description
1 polymer ?
#
loop_
_entity_poly.entity_id
_entity_poly.type
_entity_poly.pdbx_seq_one_letter_code
_entity_poly.pdbx_strand_id
1 'polypeptide(L)'
;YEQAHARGVKIIGATSHYVTEELDEGPIIEQDVVRIFHRESVETIKKKGQDLEKVVLNRALSWHIERRILVYGPDQGAKTVIFN
;
A
#
# COMPACT_ATOMS: atom_id res chain seq x y z
N TYR A 1 -6.70 0.12 -11.65
CA TYR A 1 -6.01 -0.83 -12.57
C TYR A 1 -6.14 -0.47 -14.05
N GLU A 2 -7.33 -0.07 -14.54
CA GLU A 2 -7.51 0.37 -15.94
C GLU A 2 -6.60 1.53 -16.33
N GLN A 3 -6.51 2.56 -15.48
CA GLN A 3 -5.60 3.69 -15.68
C GLN A 3 -4.13 3.25 -15.76
N ALA A 4 -3.71 2.31 -14.91
CA ALA A 4 -2.36 1.76 -14.92
C ALA A 4 -2.05 1.01 -16.23
N HIS A 5 -3.00 0.20 -16.72
CA HIS A 5 -2.88 -0.49 -18.00
C HIS A 5 -2.84 0.50 -19.19
N ALA A 6 -3.76 1.48 -19.22
CA ALA A 6 -3.80 2.51 -20.26
C ALA A 6 -2.53 3.37 -20.28
N ARG A 7 -1.98 3.69 -19.11
CA ARG A 7 -0.71 4.43 -18.96
C ARG A 7 0.51 3.58 -19.33
N GLY A 8 0.36 2.25 -19.40
CA GLY A 8 1.43 1.32 -19.75
C GLY A 8 2.49 1.17 -18.66
N VAL A 9 2.13 1.37 -17.38
CA VAL A 9 3.08 1.23 -16.25
C VAL A 9 3.63 -0.19 -16.19
N LYS A 10 4.83 -0.34 -15.60
CA LYS A 10 5.50 -1.65 -15.46
C LYS A 10 5.48 -2.17 -14.04
N ILE A 11 4.97 -1.36 -13.11
CA ILE A 11 4.89 -1.64 -11.69
C ILE A 11 3.57 -1.04 -11.20
N ILE A 12 2.88 -1.77 -10.33
CA ILE A 12 1.77 -1.27 -9.52
C ILE A 12 2.17 -1.41 -8.05
N GLY A 13 1.67 -0.53 -7.19
CA GLY A 13 1.96 -0.54 -5.77
C GLY A 13 0.67 -0.55 -4.94
N ALA A 14 0.80 -0.98 -3.69
CA ALA A 14 -0.21 -0.79 -2.66
C ALA A 14 0.45 -0.18 -1.42
N THR A 15 -0.32 0.58 -0.65
CA THR A 15 0.13 1.25 0.57
C THR A 15 -0.91 1.03 1.65
N SER A 16 -0.48 0.64 2.85
CA SER A 16 -1.32 0.64 4.05
C SER A 16 -0.88 1.79 4.95
N HIS A 17 -1.85 2.54 5.46
CA HIS A 17 -1.64 3.70 6.32
C HIS A 17 -2.78 3.80 7.35
N TYR A 18 -2.57 4.56 8.41
CA TYR A 18 -3.68 4.92 9.31
C TYR A 18 -4.61 5.93 8.64
N VAL A 19 -5.88 5.94 9.05
CA VAL A 19 -6.87 6.89 8.52
C VAL A 19 -6.73 8.22 9.24
N THR A 20 -6.78 9.30 8.47
CA THR A 20 -6.82 10.70 8.92
C THR A 20 -8.02 11.41 8.28
N GLU A 21 -8.25 12.68 8.61
CA GLU A 21 -9.31 13.48 7.97
C GLU A 21 -9.04 13.71 6.48
N GLU A 22 -7.76 13.83 6.11
CA GLU A 22 -7.31 13.95 4.72
C GLU A 22 -7.29 12.57 4.02
N LEU A 23 -7.87 12.49 2.83
CA LEU A 23 -7.99 11.27 2.04
C LEU A 23 -6.62 10.77 1.59
N ASP A 24 -6.27 9.54 1.96
CA ASP A 24 -5.03 8.84 1.58
C ASP A 24 -3.72 9.54 2.05
N GLU A 25 -3.78 10.42 3.04
CA GLU A 25 -2.61 11.17 3.56
C GLU A 25 -2.13 10.75 4.95
N GLY A 26 -2.69 9.69 5.51
CA GLY A 26 -2.33 9.26 6.85
C GLY A 26 -0.94 8.60 6.93
N PRO A 27 -0.40 8.40 8.16
CA PRO A 27 0.92 7.82 8.38
C PRO A 27 1.06 6.44 7.74
N ILE A 28 1.98 6.32 6.78
CA ILE A 28 2.27 5.08 6.05
C ILE A 28 2.84 4.02 7.00
N ILE A 29 2.32 2.79 6.92
CA ILE A 29 2.75 1.63 7.71
C ILE A 29 3.58 0.68 6.84
N GLU A 30 3.05 0.26 5.68
CA GLU A 30 3.69 -0.71 4.78
C GLU A 30 3.44 -0.34 3.32
N GLN A 31 4.44 -0.59 2.48
CA GLN A 31 4.34 -0.41 1.02
C GLN A 31 5.03 -1.57 0.32
N ASP A 32 4.41 -2.05 -0.76
CA ASP A 32 5.03 -3.04 -1.62
C ASP A 32 4.57 -2.82 -3.06
N VAL A 33 5.29 -3.43 -3.99
CA VAL A 33 5.10 -3.28 -5.42
C VAL A 33 5.16 -4.62 -6.13
N VAL A 34 4.43 -4.74 -7.24
CA VAL A 34 4.53 -5.89 -8.14
C VAL A 34 4.73 -5.46 -9.58
N ARG A 35 5.55 -6.21 -10.30
CA ARG A 35 5.80 -6.00 -11.73
C ARG A 35 4.63 -6.49 -12.57
N ILE A 36 4.26 -5.67 -13.55
CA ILE A 36 3.29 -6.02 -14.59
C ILE A 36 3.90 -5.91 -15.98
N PHE A 37 3.36 -6.66 -16.93
CA PHE A 37 3.86 -6.73 -18.30
C PHE A 37 2.81 -6.25 -19.30
N HIS A 38 3.26 -5.75 -20.45
CA HIS A 38 2.38 -5.20 -21.50
C HIS A 38 1.39 -6.21 -22.09
N ARG A 39 1.69 -7.52 -21.95
CA ARG A 39 0.86 -8.63 -22.44
C ARG A 39 -0.23 -9.05 -21.45
N GLU A 40 -0.25 -8.47 -20.26
CA GLU A 40 -1.20 -8.85 -19.21
C GLU A 40 -2.50 -8.07 -19.38
N SER A 41 -3.63 -8.77 -19.32
CA SER A 41 -4.95 -8.14 -19.37
C SER A 41 -5.20 -7.27 -18.15
N VAL A 42 -6.13 -6.31 -18.28
CA VAL A 42 -6.61 -5.49 -17.15
C VAL A 42 -7.09 -6.36 -15.98
N GLU A 43 -7.79 -7.45 -16.26
CA GLU A 43 -8.25 -8.41 -15.26
C GLU A 43 -7.08 -9.08 -14.51
N THR A 44 -6.04 -9.49 -15.24
CA THR A 44 -4.82 -10.06 -14.66
C THR A 44 -4.14 -9.05 -13.72
N ILE A 45 -4.01 -7.80 -14.17
CA ILE A 45 -3.42 -6.71 -13.40
C ILE A 45 -4.27 -6.42 -12.15
N LYS A 46 -5.60 -6.41 -12.27
CA LYS A 46 -6.52 -6.22 -11.14
C LYS A 46 -6.36 -7.31 -10.10
N LYS A 47 -6.28 -8.57 -10.51
CA LYS A 47 -6.05 -9.69 -9.60
C LYS A 47 -4.72 -9.57 -8.84
N LYS A 48 -3.62 -9.28 -9.56
CA LYS A 48 -2.31 -9.02 -8.94
C LYS A 48 -2.37 -7.88 -7.92
N GLY A 49 -3.09 -6.82 -8.26
CA GLY A 49 -3.27 -5.68 -7.37
C GLY A 49 -4.04 -6.03 -6.11
N GLN A 50 -5.15 -6.77 -6.22
CA GLN A 50 -5.90 -7.26 -5.06
C GLN A 50 -5.06 -8.18 -4.16
N ASP A 51 -4.23 -9.03 -4.76
CA ASP A 51 -3.33 -9.89 -3.99
C ASP A 51 -2.22 -9.08 -3.30
N LEU A 52 -1.69 -8.04 -3.95
CA LEU A 52 -0.74 -7.10 -3.35
C LEU A 52 -1.37 -6.32 -2.19
N GLU A 53 -2.58 -5.78 -2.37
CA GLU A 53 -3.34 -5.07 -1.34
C GLU A 53 -3.53 -5.93 -0.08
N LYS A 54 -3.92 -7.21 -0.25
CA LYS A 54 -4.06 -8.15 0.88
C LYS A 54 -2.75 -8.37 1.63
N VAL A 55 -1.64 -8.54 0.90
CA VAL A 55 -0.32 -8.79 1.51
C VAL A 55 0.16 -7.58 2.30
N VAL A 56 0.09 -6.38 1.70
CA VAL A 56 0.49 -5.12 2.34
C VAL A 56 -0.37 -4.88 3.59
N LEU A 57 -1.69 -5.06 3.50
CA LEU A 57 -2.59 -4.90 4.64
C LEU A 57 -2.32 -5.93 5.75
N ASN A 58 -2.10 -7.20 5.40
CA ASN A 58 -1.84 -8.25 6.38
C ASN A 58 -0.55 -7.97 7.17
N ARG A 59 0.54 -7.56 6.50
CA ARG A 59 1.79 -7.18 7.17
C ARG A 59 1.61 -5.99 8.10
N ALA A 60 0.93 -4.94 7.63
CA ALA A 60 0.62 -3.76 8.45
C ALA A 60 -0.21 -4.15 9.69
N LEU A 61 -1.20 -5.03 9.52
CA LEU A 61 -2.01 -5.54 10.62
C LEU A 61 -1.18 -6.35 11.63
N SER A 62 -0.31 -7.24 11.17
CA SER A 62 0.61 -8.00 12.04
C SER A 62 1.46 -7.07 12.90
N TRP A 63 2.07 -6.04 12.31
CA TRP A 63 2.84 -5.05 13.08
C TRP A 63 1.98 -4.27 14.06
N HIS A 64 0.74 -3.94 13.70
CA HIS A 64 -0.19 -3.25 14.58
C HIS A 64 -0.57 -4.09 15.81
N ILE A 65 -0.99 -5.35 15.61
CA ILE A 65 -1.42 -6.23 16.70
C ILE A 65 -0.27 -6.65 17.62
N GLU A 66 0.95 -6.75 17.08
CA GLU A 66 2.17 -7.01 17.84
C GLU A 66 2.70 -5.77 18.56
N ARG A 67 2.02 -4.62 18.46
CA ARG A 67 2.40 -3.33 19.06
C ARG A 67 3.78 -2.84 18.61
N ARG A 68 4.09 -3.03 17.33
CA ARG A 68 5.38 -2.71 16.71
C ARG A 68 5.39 -1.38 15.95
N ILE A 69 4.30 -0.61 16.03
CA ILE A 69 4.14 0.65 15.30
C ILE A 69 4.08 1.81 16.30
N LEU A 70 4.99 2.78 16.13
CA LEU A 70 4.90 4.09 16.79
C LEU A 70 4.61 5.15 15.74
N VAL A 71 3.49 5.88 15.90
CA VAL A 71 3.19 7.06 15.07
C VAL A 71 3.91 8.28 15.67
N TYR A 72 4.59 9.06 14.82
CA TYR A 72 5.40 10.20 15.24
C TYR A 72 5.26 11.37 14.26
N GLY A 73 5.09 12.58 14.80
CA GLY A 73 5.00 13.82 14.03
C GLY A 73 3.68 14.57 14.26
N PRO A 74 3.49 15.71 13.57
CA PRO A 74 2.26 16.48 13.62
C PRO A 74 1.10 15.75 12.93
N ASP A 75 -0.15 16.12 13.26
CA ASP A 75 -1.36 15.45 12.75
C ASP A 75 -1.37 15.30 11.22
N GLN A 76 -0.98 16.37 10.50
CA GLN A 76 -0.70 16.30 9.06
C GLN A 76 0.78 16.01 8.81
N GLY A 77 1.07 14.93 8.08
CA GLY A 77 2.44 14.52 7.78
C GLY A 77 3.11 13.68 8.87
N ALA A 78 2.34 13.15 9.82
CA ALA A 78 2.80 12.14 10.75
C ALA A 78 3.35 10.90 10.01
N LYS A 79 4.37 10.29 10.60
CA LYS A 79 5.10 9.13 10.07
C LYS A 79 4.98 7.96 11.03
N THR A 80 5.44 6.79 10.62
CA THR A 80 5.55 5.63 11.51
C THR A 80 7.00 5.20 11.70
N VAL A 81 7.28 4.65 12.87
CA VAL A 81 8.47 3.86 13.18
C VAL A 81 8.00 2.42 13.38
N ILE A 82 8.54 1.49 12.59
CA ILE A 82 8.24 0.06 12.69
C ILE A 82 9.41 -0.66 13.35
N PHE A 83 9.18 -1.29 14.50
CA PHE A 83 10.20 -2.05 15.22
C PHE A 83 10.27 -3.48 14.67
N ASN A 84 11.44 -3.96 14.22
CA ASN A 84 11.62 -5.26 13.58
C ASN A 84 12.65 -6.14 14.29
#